data_AF-A0A127SDS9-F1
#
_entry.id   AF-A0A127SDS9-F1
#
_cell.length_a   1.000
_cell.length_b   1.000
_cell.length_c   1.000
_cell.angle_alpha   90.00
_cell.angle_beta   90.00
_cell.angle_gamma   90.00
#
_symmetry.space_group_name_H-M   'P 1'
#
loop_
_entity.id
_entity.type
_entity.pdbx_description
1 polymer ?
#
loop_
_entity_poly.entity_id
_entity_poly.type
_entity_poly.pdbx_seq_one_letter_code
_entity_poly.pdbx_strand_id
1 'polypeptide(L)'
;MTWMKGNTTGAASIQAGLPASWVVGDKTGSGDYGTTNDIAVIWPKDRAPLILVTYFTQPQPKAESRRDVLASAAKIVTDGL
;
A
#
# COMPACT_ATOMS: atom_id res chain seq x y z
N MET A 1 4.62 -17.11 0.56
CA MET A 1 3.58 -16.10 0.24
C MET A 1 3.32 -16.07 -1.26
N THR A 2 2.60 -17.05 -1.80
CA THR A 2 2.23 -17.03 -3.23
C THR A 2 1.02 -16.13 -3.47
N TRP A 3 0.02 -16.19 -2.58
CA TRP A 3 -1.21 -15.40 -2.74
C TRP A 3 -0.98 -13.90 -2.62
N MET A 4 -0.39 -13.41 -1.53
CA MET A 4 -0.21 -11.96 -1.35
C MET A 4 0.72 -11.33 -2.40
N LYS A 5 1.80 -12.02 -2.81
CA LYS A 5 2.68 -11.54 -3.90
C LYS A 5 2.01 -11.56 -5.28
N GLY A 6 0.94 -12.36 -5.44
CA GLY A 6 0.15 -12.45 -6.66
C GLY A 6 -1.11 -11.57 -6.63
N ASN A 7 -1.25 -10.67 -5.65
CA ASN A 7 -2.41 -9.78 -5.61
C ASN A 7 -2.42 -8.85 -6.85
N THR A 8 -3.59 -8.67 -7.46
CA THR A 8 -3.73 -7.88 -8.70
C THR A 8 -4.28 -6.47 -8.47
N THR A 9 -4.69 -6.15 -7.24
CA THR A 9 -5.35 -4.87 -6.92
C THR A 9 -4.43 -3.83 -6.28
N GLY A 10 -3.22 -4.23 -5.85
CA GLY A 10 -2.29 -3.42 -5.04
C GLY A 10 -1.43 -2.41 -5.79
N ALA A 11 -1.34 -2.52 -7.12
CA ALA A 11 -0.36 -1.79 -7.93
C ALA A 11 -0.42 -0.25 -7.78
N ALA A 12 -1.58 0.31 -7.41
CA ALA A 12 -1.79 1.75 -7.25
C ALA A 12 -1.71 2.22 -5.77
N SER A 13 -1.52 1.33 -4.80
CA SER A 13 -1.54 1.60 -3.36
C SER A 13 -0.13 1.63 -2.78
N ILE A 14 0.22 0.78 -1.80
CA ILE A 14 1.58 0.76 -1.21
C ILE A 14 2.64 0.53 -2.29
N GLN A 15 2.40 -0.41 -3.22
CA GLN A 15 3.37 -0.77 -4.26
C GLN A 15 3.78 0.43 -5.13
N ALA A 16 2.87 1.35 -5.42
CA ALA A 16 3.16 2.54 -6.23
C ALA A 16 4.12 3.53 -5.55
N GLY A 17 4.24 3.48 -4.22
CA GLY A 17 5.13 4.33 -3.44
C GLY A 17 6.56 3.80 -3.32
N LEU A 18 6.82 2.57 -3.78
CA LEU A 18 8.07 1.85 -3.51
C LEU A 18 8.94 1.71 -4.77
N PRO A 19 10.27 1.53 -4.62
CA PRO A 19 11.12 1.19 -5.75
C PRO A 19 10.66 -0.09 -6.46
N ALA A 20 10.63 -0.09 -7.80
CA ALA A 20 10.18 -1.23 -8.60
C ALA A 20 11.01 -2.51 -8.41
N SER A 21 12.22 -2.39 -7.84
CA SER A 21 13.08 -3.52 -7.51
C SER A 21 12.64 -4.27 -6.24
N TRP A 22 11.76 -3.68 -5.43
CA TRP A 22 11.28 -4.29 -4.21
C TRP A 22 10.12 -5.25 -4.50
N VAL A 23 10.12 -6.40 -3.83
CA VAL A 23 9.00 -7.33 -3.92
C VAL A 23 7.97 -6.94 -2.87
N VAL A 24 6.70 -6.95 -3.25
CA VAL A 24 5.58 -6.60 -2.36
C VAL A 24 4.57 -7.74 -2.39
N GLY A 25 4.09 -8.13 -1.21
CA GLY A 25 2.91 -8.96 -1.08
C GLY A 25 1.89 -8.20 -0.24
N ASP A 26 0.77 -7.83 -0.85
CA ASP A 26 -0.19 -6.92 -0.26
C ASP A 26 -1.63 -7.46 -0.26
N LYS A 27 -2.51 -6.72 0.43
CA LYS A 27 -3.94 -6.85 0.28
C LYS A 27 -4.61 -5.49 0.47
N THR A 28 -5.25 -5.02 -0.59
CA THR A 28 -6.06 -3.79 -0.57
C THR A 28 -7.45 -3.99 0.04
N GLY A 29 -8.03 -2.92 0.54
CA GLY A 29 -9.46 -2.81 0.85
C GLY A 29 -10.01 -1.42 0.58
N SER A 30 -11.33 -1.36 0.46
CA SER A 30 -12.07 -0.14 0.16
C SER A 30 -13.45 -0.19 0.81
N GLY A 31 -14.06 0.96 1.08
CA GLY A 31 -15.42 1.04 1.60
C GLY A 31 -16.00 2.45 1.49
N ASP A 32 -17.17 2.65 2.09
CA ASP A 32 -17.83 3.95 2.20
C ASP A 32 -16.90 5.00 2.83
N TYR A 33 -17.30 6.26 2.73
CA TYR A 33 -16.51 7.38 3.23
C TYR A 33 -15.13 7.50 2.53
N GLY A 34 -15.04 7.02 1.29
CA GLY A 34 -13.79 6.96 0.54
C GLY A 34 -12.69 6.18 1.28
N THR A 35 -13.08 5.25 2.15
CA THR A 35 -12.14 4.44 2.91
C THR A 35 -11.28 3.65 1.94
N THR A 36 -9.97 3.81 2.05
CA THR A 36 -8.98 3.18 1.17
C THR A 36 -7.85 2.68 2.04
N ASN A 37 -7.53 1.40 1.97
CA ASN A 37 -6.50 0.79 2.80
C ASN A 37 -5.69 -0.26 2.05
N ASP A 38 -4.50 -0.51 2.58
CA ASP A 38 -3.59 -1.52 2.07
C ASP A 38 -2.64 -2.00 3.18
N ILE A 39 -2.39 -3.30 3.22
CA ILE A 39 -1.45 -3.94 4.14
C ILE A 39 -0.45 -4.76 3.35
N ALA A 40 0.84 -4.63 3.66
CA ALA A 40 1.89 -5.26 2.86
C ALA A 40 3.02 -5.86 3.71
N VAL A 41 3.52 -7.00 3.25
CA VAL A 41 4.89 -7.44 3.51
C VAL A 41 5.75 -7.00 2.35
N ILE A 42 6.84 -6.29 2.65
CA ILE A 42 7.72 -5.67 1.67
C ILE A 42 9.11 -6.31 1.83
N TRP A 43 9.73 -6.69 0.72
CA TRP A 43 11.11 -7.19 0.69
C TRP A 43 11.98 -6.18 -0.08
N PRO A 44 12.61 -5.25 0.63
CA PRO A 44 13.59 -4.36 0.04
C PRO A 44 14.88 -5.11 -0.29
N LYS A 45 15.70 -4.53 -1.16
CA LYS A 45 17.01 -5.09 -1.50
C LYS A 45 17.97 -4.98 -0.31
N ASP A 46 18.76 -6.03 -0.08
CA ASP A 46 19.87 -6.08 0.90
C ASP A 46 19.49 -5.78 2.36
N ARG A 47 18.22 -5.96 2.74
CA ARG A 47 17.74 -5.77 4.12
C ARG A 47 16.59 -6.70 4.49
N ALA A 48 16.27 -6.73 5.77
CA ALA A 48 15.17 -7.53 6.30
C ALA A 48 13.80 -7.04 5.78
N PRO A 49 12.79 -7.93 5.69
CA PRO A 49 11.45 -7.55 5.26
C PRO A 49 10.78 -6.54 6.22
N LEU A 50 9.89 -5.71 5.66
CA LEU A 50 9.07 -4.76 6.41
C LEU A 50 7.62 -5.21 6.42
N ILE A 51 6.89 -4.79 7.46
CA ILE A 51 5.43 -4.80 7.49
C ILE A 51 4.96 -3.36 7.48
N LEU A 52 4.09 -3.02 6.53
CA LEU A 52 3.48 -1.70 6.43
C LEU A 52 1.96 -1.83 6.35
N VAL A 53 1.26 -1.00 7.13
CA VAL A 53 -0.19 -0.92 7.18
C VAL A 53 -0.60 0.53 6.95
N THR A 54 -1.47 0.78 5.98
CA THR A 54 -1.99 2.11 5.67
C THR A 54 -3.52 2.07 5.65
N TYR A 55 -4.14 2.94 6.46
CA TYR A 55 -5.58 3.17 6.48
C TYR A 55 -5.86 4.64 6.24
N PHE A 56 -6.81 4.92 5.36
CA PHE A 56 -7.29 6.26 5.05
C PHE A 56 -8.81 6.26 4.97
N THR A 57 -9.45 7.31 5.48
CA THR A 57 -10.90 7.53 5.41
C THR A 57 -11.20 9.04 5.35
N GLN A 58 -12.39 9.41 4.88
CA GLN A 58 -12.77 10.80 4.58
C GLN A 58 -14.12 11.14 5.22
N PRO A 59 -14.43 12.43 5.44
CA PRO A 59 -15.66 12.81 6.15
C PRO A 59 -16.95 12.62 5.33
N GLN A 60 -16.88 12.58 3.99
CA GLN A 60 -18.06 12.51 3.13
C GLN A 60 -18.41 11.06 2.77
N PRO A 61 -19.67 10.59 2.96
CA PRO A 61 -20.05 9.19 2.72
C PRO A 61 -19.75 8.69 1.30
N LYS A 62 -19.88 9.56 0.30
CA LYS A 62 -19.62 9.27 -1.13
C LYS A 62 -18.26 9.79 -1.61
N ALA A 63 -17.30 9.99 -0.71
CA ALA A 63 -15.96 10.38 -1.11
C ALA A 63 -15.31 9.29 -1.97
N GLU A 64 -14.56 9.71 -2.98
CA GLU A 64 -13.81 8.82 -3.86
C GLU A 64 -12.59 8.21 -3.14
N SER A 65 -12.19 7.00 -3.55
CA SER A 65 -10.98 6.37 -3.01
C SER A 65 -9.71 7.15 -3.37
N ARG A 66 -8.73 7.13 -2.45
CA ARG A 66 -7.45 7.86 -2.59
C ARG A 66 -6.26 6.95 -2.45
N ARG A 67 -6.03 6.08 -3.44
CA ARG A 67 -4.87 5.17 -3.47
C ARG A 67 -3.54 5.91 -3.60
N ASP A 68 -3.55 7.09 -4.22
CA ASP A 68 -2.41 8.00 -4.30
C ASP A 68 -1.92 8.47 -2.92
N VAL A 69 -2.84 8.61 -1.94
CA VAL A 69 -2.49 8.93 -0.55
C VAL A 69 -1.74 7.78 0.11
N LEU A 70 -2.14 6.53 -0.16
CA LEU A 70 -1.46 5.33 0.35
C LEU A 70 -0.06 5.20 -0.27
N ALA A 71 0.06 5.42 -1.58
CA ALA A 71 1.35 5.44 -2.28
C ALA A 71 2.28 6.53 -1.72
N SER A 72 1.75 7.73 -1.50
CA SER A 72 2.49 8.85 -0.92
C SER A 72 2.95 8.54 0.51
N ALA A 73 2.07 7.98 1.34
CA ALA A 73 2.39 7.58 2.70
C ALA A 73 3.47 6.49 2.71
N ALA A 74 3.35 5.47 1.86
CA ALA A 74 4.35 4.41 1.72
C ALA A 74 5.72 4.99 1.35
N LYS A 75 5.77 5.88 0.35
CA LYS A 75 7.01 6.55 -0.05
C LYS A 75 7.66 7.30 1.12
N ILE A 76 6.88 8.08 1.87
CA ILE A 76 7.38 8.89 3.00
C ILE A 76 7.96 8.00 4.10
N VAL A 77 7.26 6.93 4.49
CA VAL A 77 7.73 6.08 5.61
C VAL A 77 8.90 5.16 5.22
N THR A 78 9.10 4.93 3.93
CA THR A 78 10.25 4.16 3.42
C THR A 78 11.38 5.04 2.87
N ASP A 79 11.26 6.36 2.96
CA ASP A 79 12.30 7.26 2.47
C ASP A 79 13.59 7.06 3.27
N GLY A 80 14.71 6.92 2.56
CA GLY A 80 16.03 6.67 3.15
C GLY A 80 16.29 5.23 3.65
N LEU A 81 15.39 4.27 3.36
CA LEU A 81 15.57 2.85 3.68
C LEU A 81 16.29 2.03 2.60
#